data_AF-A0A538FPL1-F1
#
_entry.id   AF-A0A538FPL1-F1
#
_cell.length_a   1.000
_cell.length_b   1.000
_cell.length_c   1.000
_cell.angle_alpha   90.00
_cell.angle_beta   90.00
_cell.angle_gamma   90.00
#
_symmetry.space_group_name_H-M   'P 1'
#
loop_
_entity.id
_entity.type
_entity.pdbx_description
1 polymer ?
#
loop_
_entity_poly.entity_id
_entity_poly.type
_entity_poly.pdbx_seq_one_letter_code
_entity_poly.pdbx_strand_id
1 'polypeptide(L)'
;FASAGVLFTVGMYGMAEILANRVPRQEEYIARVPAIAILPWFLAGALFPITALPGFLTWVAKFLPLTHGLALMRYGLRGDGTDLHAIWGLSDPTAMAALSLAVVGAFAVLLTAASIRVFSRSAVR
;
A
#
# COMPACT_ATOMS: atom_id res chain seq x y z
N PHE A 1 12.50 0.33 -7.59
CA PHE A 1 11.46 1.14 -6.93
C PHE A 1 10.43 1.72 -7.90
N ALA A 2 10.78 2.11 -9.13
CA ALA A 2 9.83 2.62 -10.11
C ALA A 2 8.64 1.66 -10.37
N SER A 3 8.92 0.36 -10.52
CA SER A 3 7.88 -0.69 -10.61
C SER A 3 6.92 -0.68 -9.43
N ALA A 4 7.43 -0.56 -8.20
CA ALA A 4 6.62 -0.46 -7.00
C ALA A 4 5.74 0.79 -7.01
N GLY A 5 6.27 1.93 -7.46
CA GLY A 5 5.49 3.16 -7.63
C GLY A 5 4.34 2.99 -8.63
N VAL A 6 4.61 2.39 -9.79
CA VAL A 6 3.57 2.11 -10.80
C VAL A 6 2.51 1.16 -10.26
N LEU A 7 2.92 0.03 -9.68
CA LEU A 7 1.99 -0.96 -9.12
C LEU A 7 1.14 -0.38 -7.98
N PHE A 8 1.75 0.42 -7.10
CA PHE A 8 1.04 1.10 -6.03
C PHE A 8 -0.02 2.06 -6.59
N THR A 9 0.33 2.88 -7.59
CA THR A 9 -0.62 3.77 -8.28
C THR A 9 -1.78 3.01 -8.90
N VAL A 10 -1.50 1.89 -9.59
CA VAL A 10 -2.54 1.03 -10.18
C VAL A 10 -3.48 0.48 -9.09
N GLY A 11 -2.94 -0.01 -7.98
CA GLY A 11 -3.74 -0.50 -6.87
C GLY A 11 -4.61 0.59 -6.24
N MET A 12 -4.05 1.77 -5.98
CA MET A 12 -4.78 2.90 -5.41
C MET A 12 -5.86 3.43 -6.34
N TYR A 13 -5.64 3.39 -7.66
CA TYR A 13 -6.66 3.71 -8.63
C TYR A 13 -7.84 2.73 -8.55
N GLY A 14 -7.56 1.42 -8.44
CA GLY A 14 -8.61 0.42 -8.18
C GLY A 14 -9.38 0.67 -6.89
N MET A 15 -8.71 1.08 -5.81
CA MET A 15 -9.38 1.49 -4.56
C MET A 15 -10.30 2.71 -4.78
N ALA A 16 -9.83 3.72 -5.51
CA ALA A 16 -10.61 4.92 -5.80
C ALA A 16 -11.89 4.58 -6.60
N GLU A 17 -11.81 3.70 -7.59
CA GLU A 17 -12.97 3.23 -8.36
C GLU A 17 -13.97 2.46 -7.49
N ILE A 18 -13.49 1.60 -6.58
CA ILE A 18 -14.38 0.89 -5.63
C ILE A 18 -15.18 1.88 -4.80
N LEU A 19 -14.50 2.92 -4.28
CA LEU A 19 -15.14 3.95 -3.46
C LEU A 19 -16.11 4.79 -4.28
N ALA A 20 -15.73 5.21 -5.49
CA ALA A 20 -16.60 5.99 -6.38
C ALA A 20 -17.90 5.23 -6.71
N ASN A 21 -17.83 3.91 -6.91
CA ASN A 21 -19.01 3.08 -7.20
C ASN A 21 -19.87 2.73 -5.98
N ARG A 22 -19.38 2.99 -4.76
CA ARG A 22 -20.08 2.66 -3.50
C ARG A 22 -20.56 3.86 -2.71
N VAL A 23 -20.00 5.04 -2.98
CA VAL A 23 -20.31 6.26 -2.26
C VAL A 23 -21.18 7.16 -3.15
N PRO A 24 -22.49 7.30 -2.85
CA PRO A 24 -23.43 8.00 -3.72
C PRO A 24 -23.26 9.53 -3.73
N ARG A 25 -22.62 10.12 -2.71
CA ARG A 25 -22.39 11.57 -2.61
C ARG A 25 -20.89 11.88 -2.60
N GLN A 26 -20.45 12.80 -3.46
CA GLN A 26 -19.04 13.22 -3.55
C GLN A 26 -18.52 13.81 -2.24
N GLU A 27 -19.37 14.49 -1.47
CA GLU A 27 -19.05 15.04 -0.15
C GLU A 27 -18.59 13.95 0.83
N GLU A 28 -19.26 12.80 0.83
CA GLU A 28 -18.90 11.66 1.66
C GLU A 28 -17.63 10.95 1.17
N TYR A 29 -17.35 11.00 -0.13
CA TYR A 29 -16.12 10.43 -0.68
C TYR A 29 -14.91 11.23 -0.18
N ILE A 30 -14.94 12.55 -0.31
CA ILE A 30 -13.85 13.44 0.13
C ILE A 30 -13.64 13.31 1.64
N ALA A 31 -14.71 13.18 2.43
CA ALA A 31 -14.62 12.97 3.87
C ALA A 31 -13.95 11.64 4.27
N ARG A 32 -14.02 10.60 3.42
CA ARG A 32 -13.43 9.27 3.68
C ARG A 32 -11.99 9.13 3.19
N VAL A 33 -11.56 9.95 2.24
CA VAL A 33 -10.18 9.93 1.71
C VAL A 33 -9.12 10.02 2.82
N PRO A 34 -9.23 10.91 3.83
CA PRO A 34 -8.27 10.95 4.94
C PRO A 34 -8.09 9.60 5.66
N ALA A 35 -9.19 8.90 5.95
CA ALA A 35 -9.13 7.62 6.65
C ALA A 35 -8.44 6.53 5.82
N ILE A 36 -8.51 6.62 4.48
CA ILE A 36 -8.02 5.59 3.55
C ILE A 36 -6.61 5.89 3.05
N ALA A 37 -6.23 7.17 2.93
CA ALA A 37 -4.93 7.57 2.42
C ALA A 37 -4.00 8.09 3.52
N ILE A 38 -4.50 8.99 4.38
CA ILE A 38 -3.66 9.68 5.38
C ILE A 38 -3.33 8.76 6.54
N LEU A 39 -4.31 8.03 7.08
CA LEU A 39 -4.05 7.13 8.22
C LEU A 39 -3.02 6.04 7.85
N PRO A 40 -3.11 5.35 6.70
CA PRO A 40 -2.06 4.44 6.27
C PRO A 40 -0.71 5.11 6.05
N TRP A 41 -0.68 6.37 5.59
CA TRP A 41 0.57 7.12 5.43
C TRP A 41 1.34 7.27 6.75
N PHE A 42 0.64 7.59 7.84
CA PHE A 42 1.25 7.69 9.17
C PHE A 42 1.80 6.35 9.65
N LEU A 43 1.08 5.25 9.41
CA LEU A 43 1.48 3.92 9.85
C LEU A 43 2.57 3.30 8.96
N ALA A 44 2.68 3.69 7.70
CA ALA A 44 3.53 3.05 6.71
C ALA A 44 5.03 3.35 6.84
N GLY A 45 5.47 3.94 7.94
CA GLY A 45 6.87 4.30 8.10
C GLY A 45 7.27 5.61 7.40
N ALA A 46 6.31 6.43 6.95
CA ALA A 46 6.58 7.65 6.19
C ALA A 46 7.11 8.79 7.06
N LEU A 47 6.52 8.97 8.25
CA LEU A 47 6.86 10.03 9.22
C LEU A 47 7.63 9.48 10.42
N PHE A 48 7.24 8.30 10.91
CA PHE A 48 7.88 7.63 12.05
C PHE A 48 8.34 6.24 11.63
N PRO A 49 9.51 5.76 12.09
CA PRO A 49 9.97 4.42 11.75
C PRO A 49 9.00 3.36 12.29
N ILE A 50 8.74 2.31 11.51
CA ILE A 50 7.80 1.23 11.90
C ILE A 50 8.26 0.47 13.15
N THR A 51 9.55 0.51 13.48
CA THR A 51 10.14 -0.08 14.69
C THR A 51 9.75 0.65 15.97
N ALA A 52 9.30 1.90 15.87
CA ALA A 52 8.80 2.68 17.01
C ALA A 52 7.30 2.45 17.28
N LEU A 53 6.59 1.74 16.38
CA LEU A 53 5.18 1.42 16.59
C LEU A 53 5.02 0.30 17.63
N PRO A 54 3.98 0.35 18.49
CA PRO A 54 3.71 -0.71 19.44
C PRO A 54 3.08 -1.93 18.77
N GLY A 55 3.72 -3.09 18.91
CA GLY A 55 3.20 -4.44 18.64
C GLY A 55 2.23 -4.56 17.46
N PHE A 56 0.92 -4.49 17.75
CA PHE A 56 -0.14 -4.63 16.75
C PHE A 56 -0.03 -3.62 15.60
N LEU A 57 0.28 -2.35 15.91
CA LEU A 57 0.43 -1.31 14.87
C LEU A 57 1.61 -1.60 13.94
N THR A 58 2.68 -2.22 14.45
CA THR A 58 3.81 -2.68 13.63
C THR A 58 3.37 -3.76 12.65
N TRP A 59 2.51 -4.69 13.07
CA TRP A 59 1.96 -5.72 12.20
C TRP A 59 1.07 -5.13 11.10
N VAL A 60 0.18 -4.19 11.46
CA VAL A 60 -0.63 -3.45 10.48
C VAL A 60 0.28 -2.70 9.50
N ALA A 61 1.29 -2.00 10.00
CA ALA A 61 2.26 -1.29 9.16
C ALA A 61 2.97 -2.24 8.20
N LYS A 62 3.44 -3.41 8.66
CA LYS A 62 4.09 -4.42 7.81
C LYS A 62 3.18 -4.98 6.72
N PHE A 63 1.86 -4.93 6.89
CA PHE A 63 0.91 -5.41 5.89
C PHE A 63 0.61 -4.37 4.80
N LEU A 64 0.76 -3.08 5.10
CA LEU A 64 0.38 -2.02 4.16
C LEU A 64 1.30 -2.00 2.93
N PRO A 65 0.74 -1.94 1.70
CA PRO A 65 1.54 -1.88 0.48
C PRO A 65 2.40 -0.61 0.40
N LEU A 66 1.95 0.46 1.05
CA LEU A 66 2.69 1.72 1.13
C LEU A 66 4.02 1.56 1.90
N THR A 67 4.05 0.73 2.95
CA THR A 67 5.27 0.45 3.72
C THR A 67 6.33 -0.21 2.85
N HIS A 68 5.91 -1.20 2.05
CA HIS A 68 6.78 -1.86 1.08
C HIS A 68 7.23 -0.91 -0.04
N GLY A 69 6.33 -0.06 -0.53
CA GLY A 69 6.65 0.95 -1.54
C GLY A 69 7.71 1.95 -1.07
N LEU A 70 7.56 2.48 0.15
CA LEU A 70 8.52 3.40 0.75
C LEU A 70 9.87 2.73 1.05
N ALA A 71 9.87 1.50 1.56
CA ALA A 71 11.10 0.74 1.79
C ALA A 71 11.84 0.46 0.47
N LEU A 72 11.13 0.10 -0.60
CA LEU A 72 11.73 -0.10 -1.93
C LEU A 72 12.29 1.19 -2.52
N MET A 73 11.59 2.31 -2.33
CA MET A 73 12.06 3.63 -2.77
C MET A 73 13.37 3.99 -2.06
N ARG A 74 13.41 3.85 -0.74
CA ARG A 74 14.62 4.16 0.05
C ARG A 74 15.77 3.22 -0.28
N TYR A 75 15.51 1.92 -0.40
CA TYR A 75 16.50 0.96 -0.87
C TYR A 75 17.07 1.34 -2.24
N GLY A 76 16.21 1.75 -3.19
CA GLY A 76 16.66 2.16 -4.52
C GLY A 76 17.41 3.50 -4.57
N LEU A 77 17.15 4.41 -3.64
CA LEU A 77 17.78 5.75 -3.60
C LEU A 77 19.05 5.77 -2.74
N ARG A 78 19.06 5.05 -1.62
CA ARG A 78 20.18 5.03 -0.64
C ARG A 78 21.06 3.80 -0.76
N GLY A 79 20.56 2.72 -1.35
CA GLY A 79 21.28 1.44 -1.46
C GLY A 79 21.32 0.62 -0.17
N ASP A 80 20.68 1.06 0.91
CA ASP A 80 20.67 0.36 2.21
C ASP A 80 19.38 -0.42 2.46
N GLY A 81 19.51 -1.62 3.03
CA GLY A 81 18.41 -2.54 3.29
C GLY A 81 17.72 -2.35 4.64
N THR A 82 18.02 -1.28 5.38
CA THR A 82 17.62 -1.09 6.79
C THR A 82 16.10 -1.19 6.98
N ASP A 83 15.33 -0.49 6.15
CA ASP A 83 13.87 -0.50 6.22
C ASP A 83 13.27 -1.84 5.77
N LEU A 84 13.89 -2.47 4.76
CA LEU A 84 13.50 -3.81 4.30
C LEU A 84 13.75 -4.86 5.39
N HIS A 85 14.86 -4.73 6.13
CA HIS A 85 15.18 -5.57 7.27
C HIS A 85 14.20 -5.36 8.42
N ALA A 86 13.78 -4.13 8.70
CA ALA A 86 12.75 -3.88 9.72
C ALA A 86 11.41 -4.57 9.40
N ILE A 87 11.09 -4.73 8.11
CA ILE A 87 9.89 -5.45 7.66
C ILE A 87 10.07 -6.96 7.79
N TRP A 88 11.10 -7.51 7.13
CA TRP A 88 11.24 -8.96 6.90
C TRP A 88 12.16 -9.68 7.88
N GLY A 89 13.11 -8.97 8.50
CA GLY A 89 14.09 -9.55 9.42
C GLY A 89 15.13 -10.47 8.77
N LEU A 90 15.23 -10.50 7.43
CA LEU A 90 16.16 -11.35 6.69
C LEU A 90 17.53 -10.68 6.53
N SER A 91 18.55 -11.42 6.10
CA SER A 91 19.90 -10.89 5.87
C SER A 91 20.17 -10.47 4.42
N ASP A 92 19.41 -10.96 3.43
CA ASP A 92 19.58 -10.65 2.00
C ASP A 92 18.69 -9.47 1.54
N PRO A 93 19.27 -8.29 1.24
CA PRO A 93 18.52 -7.11 0.77
C PRO A 93 17.76 -7.34 -0.53
N THR A 94 18.31 -8.15 -1.44
CA THR A 94 17.72 -8.38 -2.76
C THR A 94 16.47 -9.24 -2.64
N ALA A 95 16.53 -10.30 -1.82
CA ALA A 95 15.37 -11.12 -1.51
C ALA A 95 14.27 -10.30 -0.81
N MET A 96 14.63 -9.47 0.17
CA MET A 96 13.65 -8.62 0.86
C MET A 96 13.00 -7.58 -0.06
N ALA A 97 13.77 -7.03 -1.01
CA ALA A 97 13.23 -6.15 -2.04
C ALA A 97 12.27 -6.89 -2.98
N ALA A 98 12.62 -8.10 -3.43
CA ALA A 98 11.75 -8.91 -4.27
C ALA A 98 10.43 -9.26 -3.57
N LEU A 99 10.48 -9.66 -2.30
CA LEU A 99 9.29 -9.93 -1.49
C LEU A 99 8.40 -8.69 -1.32
N SER A 100 9.01 -7.54 -1.02
CA SER A 100 8.27 -6.27 -0.91
C SER A 100 7.60 -5.89 -2.23
N LEU A 101 8.28 -6.12 -3.36
CA LEU A 101 7.72 -5.84 -4.67
C LEU A 101 6.56 -6.80 -4.99
N ALA A 102 6.69 -8.08 -4.62
CA ALA A 102 5.62 -9.06 -4.76
C ALA A 102 4.38 -8.68 -3.93
N VAL A 103 4.55 -8.17 -2.71
CA VAL A 103 3.43 -7.66 -1.90
C VAL A 103 2.73 -6.51 -2.60
N VAL A 104 3.48 -5.50 -3.08
CA VAL A 104 2.88 -4.37 -3.80
C VAL A 104 2.15 -4.84 -5.07
N GLY A 105 2.73 -5.78 -5.81
CA GLY A 105 2.10 -6.38 -6.98
C GLY A 105 0.82 -7.14 -6.66
N ALA A 106 0.81 -7.93 -5.57
CA ALA A 106 -0.38 -8.65 -5.11
C ALA A 106 -1.51 -7.68 -4.74
N PHE A 107 -1.21 -6.60 -4.03
CA PHE A 107 -2.19 -5.56 -3.73
C PHE A 107 -2.75 -4.88 -4.99
N ALA A 108 -1.90 -4.58 -5.97
CA ALA A 108 -2.34 -4.03 -7.25
C ALA A 108 -3.34 -4.95 -7.93
N VAL A 109 -3.01 -6.25 -8.06
CA VAL A 109 -3.90 -7.25 -8.67
C VAL A 109 -5.21 -7.37 -7.90
N LEU A 110 -5.15 -7.47 -6.56
CA LEU A 110 -6.33 -7.63 -5.72
C LEU A 110 -7.27 -6.42 -5.82
N LEU A 111 -6.75 -5.20 -5.76
CA LEU A 111 -7.55 -3.98 -5.83
C LEU A 111 -8.14 -3.76 -7.23
N THR A 112 -7.39 -4.05 -8.29
CA THR A 112 -7.92 -4.01 -9.66
C THR A 112 -9.01 -5.05 -9.86
N ALA A 113 -8.80 -6.30 -9.42
CA ALA A 113 -9.81 -7.35 -9.52
C ALA A 113 -11.08 -7.01 -8.71
N ALA A 114 -10.91 -6.44 -7.51
CA ALA A 114 -12.01 -5.97 -6.69
C ALA A 114 -12.77 -4.83 -7.35
N SER A 115 -12.07 -3.87 -7.98
CA SER A 115 -12.70 -2.78 -8.75
C SER A 115 -13.58 -3.32 -9.86
N ILE A 116 -13.03 -4.21 -10.71
CA ILE A 116 -13.76 -4.83 -11.82
C ILE A 116 -15.01 -5.55 -11.29
N ARG A 117 -14.86 -6.35 -10.22
CA ARG A 117 -15.99 -7.08 -9.61
C ARG A 117 -17.07 -6.15 -9.05
N VAL A 118 -16.69 -5.03 -8.43
CA VAL A 118 -17.64 -4.05 -7.89
C VAL A 118 -18.34 -3.33 -9.04
N PHE A 119 -17.61 -2.88 -10.05
CA PHE A 119 -18.16 -2.23 -11.23
C PHE A 119 -19.16 -3.12 -11.96
N SER A 120 -18.80 -4.37 -12.28
CA SER A 120 -19.70 -5.31 -12.96
C SER A 120 -20.98 -5.59 -12.17
N ARG A 121 -20.92 -5.58 -10.84
CA ARG A 121 -22.12 -5.76 -9.99
C ARG A 121 -22.99 -4.52 -9.92
N SER A 122 -22.39 -3.34 -9.97
CA SER A 122 -23.13 -2.07 -9.99
C SER A 122 -23.77 -1.80 -11.35
N ALA A 123 -23.13 -2.18 -12.45
CA ALA A 123 -23.63 -1.95 -13.82
C ALA A 123 -24.85 -2.81 -14.22
N VAL A 124 -25.13 -3.88 -13.47
CA VAL A 124 -26.28 -4.78 -13.70
C VAL A 124 -27.47 -4.43 -12.78
N ARG A 125 -27.32 -3.43 -11.91
CA ARG A 125 -28.41 -2.86 -11.09
C ARG A 125 -28.93 -1.58 -11.71
#